data_AF-A0A957HCG0-F1
#
_entry.id   AF-A0A957HCG0-F1
#
_cell.length_a   1.000
_cell.length_b   1.000
_cell.length_c   1.000
_cell.angle_alpha   90.00
_cell.angle_beta   90.00
_cell.angle_gamma   90.00
#
_symmetry.space_group_name_H-M   'P 1'
#
loop_
_entity.id
_entity.type
_entity.pdbx_description
1 polymer ?
#
loop_
_entity_poly.entity_id
_entity_poly.type
_entity_poly.pdbx_seq_one_letter_code
_entity_poly.pdbx_strand_id
1 'polypeptide(L)'
;MEIIKSENELIKRIEELRKDIEAIQQPRSDFAIKNFVVGQHDMPGRQRQQAVLELQIKMFNIRRAQLEEKRMKIQRQRFMETGDELDKVEAEKIEVDLAELRLSRMGAIREANALLKILDTLPEYTYEQLQQEEAEYWQRRLSRQALQDLRSMGTISAGNLEAIGQMIGEKAHLDIETIKALAKISEQ
;
A
#
# COMPACT_ATOMS: atom_id res chain seq x y z
N MET A 1 -29.22 -19.57 8.13
CA MET A 1 -28.89 -18.15 7.91
C MET A 1 -30.17 -17.49 7.45
N GLU A 2 -30.73 -16.58 8.24
CA GLU A 2 -31.99 -15.94 7.90
C GLU A 2 -31.76 -15.00 6.71
N ILE A 3 -32.54 -15.17 5.64
CA ILE A 3 -32.44 -14.34 4.44
C ILE A 3 -33.14 -13.03 4.76
N ILE A 4 -32.39 -11.92 4.76
CA ILE A 4 -32.93 -10.57 4.93
C ILE A 4 -33.78 -10.23 3.70
N LYS A 5 -35.02 -9.78 3.90
CA LYS A 5 -36.03 -9.71 2.83
C LYS A 5 -36.30 -8.30 2.31
N SER A 6 -35.74 -7.27 2.95
CA SER A 6 -35.90 -5.87 2.51
C SER A 6 -34.59 -5.09 2.62
N GLU A 7 -34.47 -4.06 1.78
CA GLU A 7 -33.32 -3.15 1.77
C GLU A 7 -33.14 -2.43 3.11
N ASN A 8 -34.23 -1.92 3.70
CA ASN A 8 -34.19 -1.23 4.99
C ASN A 8 -33.73 -2.14 6.14
N GLU A 9 -34.17 -3.40 6.14
CA GLU A 9 -33.73 -4.39 7.14
C GLU A 9 -32.25 -4.73 6.97
N LEU A 10 -31.77 -4.81 5.72
CA LEU A 10 -30.36 -5.04 5.41
C LEU A 10 -29.48 -3.87 5.88
N ILE A 11 -29.87 -2.63 5.53
CA ILE A 11 -29.16 -1.42 5.95
C ILE A 11 -29.10 -1.36 7.47
N LYS A 12 -30.22 -1.55 8.16
CA LYS A 12 -30.26 -1.57 9.63
C LYS A 12 -29.29 -2.60 10.21
N ARG A 13 -29.26 -3.82 9.65
CA ARG A 13 -28.34 -4.86 10.12
C ARG A 13 -26.87 -4.50 9.88
N ILE A 14 -26.56 -3.83 8.78
CA ILE A 14 -25.20 -3.33 8.50
C ILE A 14 -24.83 -2.19 9.46
N GLU A 15 -25.77 -1.29 9.77
CA GLU A 15 -25.58 -0.21 10.74
C GLU A 15 -25.31 -0.73 12.16
N GLU A 16 -25.91 -1.86 12.54
CA GLU A 16 -25.60 -2.54 13.81
C GLU A 16 -24.12 -2.98 13.87
N LEU A 17 -23.50 -3.27 12.73
CA LEU A 17 -22.08 -3.63 12.60
C LEU A 17 -21.16 -2.41 12.46
N ARG A 18 -21.68 -1.18 12.56
CA ARG A 18 -20.89 0.05 12.37
C ARG A 18 -19.62 0.09 13.22
N LYS A 19 -19.70 -0.33 14.48
CA LYS A 19 -18.53 -0.37 15.38
C LYS A 19 -17.47 -1.35 14.88
N ASP A 20 -17.89 -2.50 14.35
CA ASP A 20 -16.99 -3.51 13.81
C ASP A 20 -16.34 -3.00 12.52
N ILE A 21 -17.13 -2.39 11.62
CA ILE A 21 -16.63 -1.73 10.40
C ILE A 21 -15.55 -0.70 10.77
N GLU A 22 -15.87 0.23 11.68
CA GLU A 22 -14.92 1.24 12.14
C GLU A 22 -13.68 0.60 12.80
N ALA A 23 -13.84 -0.48 13.59
CA ALA A 23 -12.73 -1.18 14.25
C ALA A 23 -11.76 -1.82 13.25
N ILE A 24 -12.28 -2.47 12.20
CA ILE A 24 -11.44 -3.17 11.21
C ILE A 24 -10.95 -2.27 10.07
N GLN A 25 -11.51 -1.07 9.92
CA GLN A 25 -11.27 -0.20 8.76
C GLN A 25 -9.79 0.12 8.55
N GLN A 26 -9.13 -0.63 7.68
CA GLN A 26 -7.76 -0.44 7.24
C GLN A 26 -7.55 -1.33 6.00
N PRO A 27 -7.23 -0.79 4.81
CA PRO A 27 -7.16 -1.59 3.59
C PRO A 27 -6.11 -2.72 3.66
N ARG A 28 -4.93 -2.45 4.24
CA ARG A 28 -3.85 -3.41 4.47
C ARG A 28 -3.48 -3.42 5.95
N SER A 29 -3.51 -4.60 6.57
CA SER A 29 -3.07 -4.76 7.97
C SER A 29 -1.62 -4.35 8.17
N ASP A 30 -1.25 -4.01 9.40
CA ASP A 30 0.14 -3.70 9.77
C ASP A 30 1.11 -4.82 9.35
N PHE A 31 0.66 -6.08 9.47
CA PHE A 31 1.41 -7.24 9.00
C PHE A 31 1.64 -7.21 7.49
N ALA A 32 0.61 -6.90 6.70
CA ALA A 32 0.74 -6.84 5.24
C ALA A 32 1.64 -5.68 4.79
N ILE A 33 1.50 -4.50 5.41
CA ILE A 33 2.35 -3.34 5.13
C ILE A 33 3.81 -3.69 5.44
N LYS A 34 4.06 -4.26 6.61
CA LYS A 34 5.42 -4.60 7.05
C LYS A 34 6.07 -5.64 6.14
N ASN A 35 5.39 -6.73 5.83
CA ASN A 35 6.02 -7.88 5.18
C ASN A 35 5.93 -7.87 3.66
N PHE A 36 4.82 -7.38 3.10
CA PHE A 36 4.54 -7.51 1.67
C PHE A 36 4.62 -6.20 0.89
N VAL A 37 4.57 -5.05 1.59
CA VAL A 37 4.75 -3.73 0.96
C VAL A 37 6.17 -3.24 1.19
N VAL A 38 6.61 -3.14 2.44
CA VAL A 38 7.97 -2.65 2.75
C VAL A 38 8.97 -3.81 2.71
N GLY A 39 8.70 -4.89 3.45
CA GLY A 39 9.61 -6.03 3.62
C GLY A 39 9.85 -6.87 2.35
N GLN A 40 9.17 -6.59 1.24
CA GLN A 40 9.46 -7.24 -0.04
C GLN A 40 10.79 -6.78 -0.67
N HIS A 41 11.36 -5.69 -0.17
CA HIS A 41 12.62 -5.14 -0.64
C HIS A 41 13.78 -5.72 0.17
N ASP A 42 14.82 -6.14 -0.53
CA ASP A 42 15.94 -6.90 0.03
C ASP A 42 16.94 -6.06 0.85
N MET A 43 16.81 -4.72 0.84
CA MET A 43 17.74 -3.82 1.53
C MET A 43 17.04 -2.69 2.29
N PRO A 44 17.60 -2.24 3.43
CA PRO A 44 16.98 -1.21 4.26
C PRO A 44 16.79 0.14 3.55
N GLY A 45 17.69 0.54 2.65
CA GLY A 45 17.55 1.75 1.83
C GLY A 45 16.29 1.73 0.98
N ARG A 46 16.07 0.64 0.23
CA ARG A 46 14.84 0.45 -0.56
C ARG A 46 13.59 0.27 0.29
N GLN A 47 13.69 -0.38 1.44
CA GLN A 47 12.59 -0.45 2.41
C GLN A 47 12.18 0.94 2.90
N ARG A 48 13.14 1.80 3.28
CA ARG A 48 12.86 3.18 3.70
C ARG A 48 12.24 3.97 2.55
N GLN A 49 12.80 3.89 1.35
CA GLN A 49 12.28 4.59 0.18
C GLN A 49 10.82 4.19 -0.09
N GLN A 50 10.51 2.90 -0.09
CA GLN A 50 9.15 2.40 -0.26
C GLN A 50 8.21 2.93 0.82
N ALA A 51 8.63 2.88 2.09
CA ALA A 51 7.82 3.36 3.21
C ALA A 51 7.56 4.88 3.12
N VAL A 52 8.55 5.69 2.71
CA VAL A 52 8.40 7.13 2.51
C VAL A 52 7.44 7.45 1.36
N LEU A 53 7.55 6.76 0.23
CA LEU A 53 6.67 6.97 -0.94
C LEU A 53 5.22 6.57 -0.62
N GLU A 54 5.01 5.44 0.07
CA GLU A 54 3.69 5.05 0.55
C GLU A 54 3.13 6.09 1.54
N LEU A 55 3.95 6.58 2.47
CA LEU A 55 3.53 7.62 3.44
C LEU A 55 3.17 8.93 2.74
N GLN A 56 3.92 9.33 1.71
CA GLN A 56 3.61 10.50 0.90
C GLN A 56 2.22 10.37 0.24
N ILE A 57 1.91 9.20 -0.32
CA ILE A 57 0.57 8.92 -0.89
C ILE A 57 -0.50 9.06 0.19
N LYS A 58 -0.30 8.50 1.39
CA LYS A 58 -1.25 8.63 2.50
C LYS A 58 -1.43 10.08 2.95
N MET A 59 -0.36 10.85 3.06
CA MET A 59 -0.41 12.27 3.39
C MET A 59 -1.32 13.04 2.42
N PHE A 60 -1.12 12.87 1.11
CA PHE A 60 -1.96 13.56 0.12
C PHE A 60 -3.41 13.07 0.15
N ASN A 61 -3.66 11.78 0.32
CA ASN A 61 -5.02 11.25 0.43
C ASN A 61 -5.76 11.80 1.65
N ILE A 62 -5.10 11.87 2.81
CA ILE A 62 -5.66 12.45 4.03
C ILE A 62 -5.96 13.94 3.83
N ARG A 63 -5.04 14.70 3.22
CA ARG A 63 -5.23 16.13 2.95
C ARG A 63 -6.38 16.38 1.97
N ARG A 64 -6.47 15.62 0.89
CA ARG A 64 -7.59 15.70 -0.06
C ARG A 64 -8.92 15.39 0.64
N ALA A 65 -8.97 14.33 1.44
CA ALA A 65 -10.18 13.98 2.19
C ALA A 65 -10.59 15.07 3.21
N GLN A 66 -9.62 15.76 3.85
CA GLN A 66 -9.93 16.89 4.73
C GLN A 66 -10.54 18.08 3.98
N LEU A 67 -10.02 18.40 2.79
CA LEU A 67 -10.55 19.48 1.96
C LEU A 67 -11.92 19.12 1.41
N GLU A 68 -12.10 17.88 0.99
CA GLU A 68 -13.36 17.37 0.49
C GLU A 68 -14.45 17.38 1.57
N GLU A 69 -14.13 16.92 2.79
CA GLU A 69 -15.07 17.01 3.93
C GLU A 69 -15.52 18.45 4.18
N LYS A 70 -14.61 19.43 4.06
CA LYS A 70 -14.97 20.85 4.22
C LYS A 70 -15.90 21.32 3.10
N ARG A 71 -15.59 20.98 1.84
CA ARG A 71 -16.42 21.31 0.67
C ARG A 71 -17.83 20.78 0.83
N MET A 72 -17.95 19.50 1.17
CA MET A 72 -19.22 18.80 1.33
C MET A 72 -20.06 19.38 2.48
N LYS A 73 -19.44 19.71 3.63
CA LYS A 73 -20.15 20.36 4.74
C LYS A 73 -20.74 21.72 4.35
N ILE A 74 -19.98 22.52 3.59
CA ILE A 74 -20.47 23.82 3.09
C ILE A 74 -21.65 23.60 2.12
N GLN A 75 -21.52 22.66 1.19
CA GLN A 75 -22.57 22.36 0.22
C GLN A 75 -23.85 21.86 0.90
N ARG A 76 -23.73 20.93 1.86
CA ARG A 76 -24.85 20.46 2.66
C ARG A 76 -25.56 21.60 3.38
N GLN A 77 -24.80 22.50 4.01
CA GLN A 77 -25.37 23.65 4.71
C GLN A 77 -26.20 24.52 3.78
N ARG A 78 -25.71 24.78 2.55
CA ARG A 78 -26.46 25.55 1.53
C ARG A 78 -27.78 24.87 1.15
N PHE A 79 -27.77 23.56 0.94
CA PHE A 79 -29.00 22.83 0.63
C PHE A 79 -30.01 22.84 1.79
N MET A 80 -29.53 22.74 3.04
CA MET A 80 -30.41 22.83 4.21
C MET A 80 -31.04 24.22 4.42
N GLU A 81 -30.45 25.28 3.87
CA GLU A 81 -30.92 26.67 3.99
C GLU A 81 -32.05 27.03 3.00
N THR A 82 -32.20 26.30 1.89
CA THR A 82 -33.23 26.60 0.89
C THR A 82 -34.64 26.21 1.36
N GLY A 83 -34.74 25.16 2.17
CA GLY A 83 -36.01 24.60 2.66
C GLY A 83 -36.77 23.75 1.63
N ASP A 84 -36.21 23.53 0.44
CA ASP A 84 -36.81 22.69 -0.61
C ASP A 84 -36.65 21.19 -0.31
N GLU A 85 -37.66 20.38 -0.66
CA GLU A 85 -37.65 18.94 -0.38
C GLU A 85 -36.58 18.19 -1.17
N LEU A 86 -36.26 18.60 -2.41
CA LEU A 86 -35.20 17.98 -3.21
C LEU A 86 -33.82 18.30 -2.62
N ASP A 87 -33.62 19.53 -2.18
CA ASP A 87 -32.37 19.94 -1.53
C ASP A 87 -32.14 19.19 -0.21
N LYS A 88 -33.19 18.85 0.54
CA LYS A 88 -33.07 17.97 1.72
C LYS A 88 -32.52 16.60 1.35
N VAL A 89 -32.98 16.00 0.26
CA VAL A 89 -32.48 14.70 -0.23
C VAL A 89 -31.00 14.82 -0.66
N GLU A 90 -30.61 15.89 -1.33
CA GLU A 90 -29.20 16.13 -1.66
C GLU A 90 -28.34 16.33 -0.41
N ALA A 91 -28.87 16.98 0.63
CA ALA A 91 -28.19 17.11 1.92
C ALA A 91 -28.02 15.75 2.63
N GLU A 92 -29.00 14.85 2.56
CA GLU A 92 -28.93 13.49 3.10
C GLU A 92 -27.89 12.64 2.36
N LYS A 93 -27.86 12.72 1.02
CA LYS A 93 -26.85 12.06 0.19
C LYS A 93 -25.42 12.48 0.57
N ILE A 94 -25.21 13.78 0.80
CA ILE A 94 -23.92 14.29 1.26
C ILE A 94 -23.52 13.69 2.62
N GLU A 95 -24.46 13.43 3.53
CA GLU A 95 -24.14 12.79 4.82
C GLU A 95 -23.65 11.35 4.65
N VAL A 96 -24.24 10.59 3.71
CA VAL A 96 -23.77 9.24 3.36
C VAL A 96 -22.34 9.31 2.82
N ASP A 97 -22.09 10.17 1.84
CA ASP A 97 -20.77 10.35 1.24
C ASP A 97 -19.73 10.83 2.28
N LEU A 98 -20.15 11.69 3.22
CA LEU A 98 -19.31 12.12 4.35
C LEU A 98 -18.96 10.97 5.29
N ALA A 99 -19.89 10.04 5.53
CA ALA A 99 -19.63 8.85 6.35
C ALA A 99 -18.62 7.92 5.67
N GLU A 100 -18.77 7.67 4.37
CA GLU A 100 -17.79 6.90 3.58
C GLU A 100 -16.40 7.56 3.59
N LEU A 101 -16.34 8.87 3.35
CA LEU A 101 -15.10 9.63 3.35
C LEU A 101 -14.37 9.55 4.71
N ARG A 102 -15.11 9.57 5.82
CA ARG A 102 -14.56 9.42 7.18
C ARG A 102 -13.95 8.03 7.38
N LEU A 103 -14.62 6.97 6.94
CA LEU A 103 -14.09 5.59 7.00
C LEU A 103 -12.83 5.44 6.15
N SER A 104 -12.85 5.93 4.91
CA SER A 104 -11.69 5.91 4.02
C SER A 104 -10.49 6.65 4.63
N ARG A 105 -10.72 7.85 5.18
CA ARG A 105 -9.69 8.63 5.87
C ARG A 105 -9.14 7.91 7.10
N MET A 106 -9.99 7.27 7.90
CA MET A 106 -9.56 6.49 9.07
C MET A 106 -8.60 5.36 8.68
N GLY A 107 -8.94 4.61 7.62
CA GLY A 107 -8.05 3.57 7.08
C GLY A 107 -6.71 4.15 6.61
N ALA A 108 -6.73 5.29 5.91
CA ALA A 108 -5.50 5.96 5.47
C ALA A 108 -4.62 6.43 6.64
N ILE A 109 -5.21 6.95 7.72
CA ILE A 109 -4.49 7.35 8.94
C ILE A 109 -3.85 6.14 9.62
N ARG A 110 -4.57 5.02 9.72
CA ARG A 110 -4.02 3.79 10.33
C ARG A 110 -2.83 3.25 9.55
N GLU A 111 -2.92 3.18 8.22
CA GLU A 111 -1.78 2.78 7.40
C GLU A 111 -0.61 3.76 7.53
N ALA A 112 -0.86 5.08 7.58
CA ALA A 112 0.18 6.08 7.80
C ALA A 112 0.90 5.87 9.14
N ASN A 113 0.16 5.56 10.22
CA ASN A 113 0.74 5.25 11.51
C ASN A 113 1.59 3.96 11.48
N ALA A 114 1.15 2.93 10.75
CA ALA A 114 1.93 1.71 10.56
C ALA A 114 3.24 1.99 9.82
N LEU A 115 3.20 2.81 8.78
CA LEU A 115 4.38 3.23 8.01
C LEU A 115 5.35 4.06 8.86
N LEU A 116 4.86 5.00 9.68
CA LEU A 116 5.69 5.77 10.61
C LEU A 116 6.44 4.85 11.59
N LYS A 117 5.74 3.89 12.20
CA LYS A 117 6.37 2.89 13.10
C LYS A 117 7.46 2.08 12.38
N ILE A 118 7.28 1.77 11.10
CA ILE A 118 8.30 1.07 10.31
C ILE A 118 9.50 2.00 10.07
N LEU A 119 9.27 3.26 9.71
CA LEU A 119 10.33 4.25 9.48
C LEU A 119 11.17 4.50 10.74
N ASP A 120 10.57 4.47 11.93
CA ASP A 120 11.28 4.58 13.21
C ASP A 120 12.30 3.44 13.44
N THR A 121 12.17 2.32 12.71
CA THR A 121 13.08 1.17 12.80
C THR A 121 14.14 1.13 11.70
N LEU A 122 14.02 1.97 10.68
CA LEU A 122 14.90 1.97 9.51
C LEU A 122 15.92 3.11 9.59
N PRO A 123 17.19 2.89 9.18
CA PRO A 123 18.18 3.96 9.15
C PRO A 123 17.77 5.05 8.18
N GLU A 124 18.30 6.27 8.35
CA GLU A 124 18.09 7.36 7.41
C GLU A 124 19.01 7.24 6.21
N TYR A 125 18.52 7.70 5.05
CA TYR A 125 19.25 7.67 3.79
C TYR A 125 19.13 9.00 3.07
N THR A 126 20.21 9.47 2.48
CA THR A 126 20.19 10.51 1.45
C THR A 126 19.85 9.91 0.09
N TYR A 127 19.50 10.76 -0.87
CA TYR A 127 19.25 10.31 -2.24
C TYR A 127 20.49 9.64 -2.85
N GLU A 128 21.68 10.21 -2.61
CA GLU A 128 22.95 9.70 -3.12
C GLU A 128 23.29 8.32 -2.54
N GLN A 129 23.05 8.11 -1.25
CA GLN A 129 23.22 6.80 -0.62
C GLN A 129 22.30 5.76 -1.27
N LEU A 130 21.03 6.10 -1.50
CA LEU A 130 20.12 5.20 -2.20
C LEU A 130 20.61 4.86 -3.62
N GLN A 131 21.14 5.83 -4.36
CA GLN A 131 21.69 5.60 -5.69
C GLN A 131 22.92 4.69 -5.68
N GLN A 132 23.78 4.81 -4.66
CA GLN A 132 24.98 3.98 -4.54
C GLN A 132 24.64 2.52 -4.26
N GLU A 133 23.56 2.25 -3.53
CA GLU A 133 23.16 0.88 -3.20
C GLU A 133 22.35 0.19 -4.32
N GLU A 134 21.94 0.90 -5.38
CA GLU A 134 21.08 0.37 -6.46
C GLU A 134 21.59 -0.93 -7.08
N ALA A 135 22.88 -0.96 -7.42
CA ALA A 135 23.49 -2.11 -8.08
C ALA A 135 23.40 -3.36 -7.17
N GLU A 136 23.71 -3.21 -5.89
CA GLU A 136 23.62 -4.30 -4.92
C GLU A 136 22.17 -4.75 -4.72
N TYR A 137 21.23 -3.80 -4.61
CA TYR A 137 19.82 -4.11 -4.46
C TYR A 137 19.31 -5.00 -5.59
N TRP A 138 19.55 -4.59 -6.84
CA TRP A 138 19.06 -5.32 -8.00
C TRP A 138 19.71 -6.69 -8.13
N GLN A 139 20.99 -6.81 -7.76
CA GLN A 139 21.70 -8.09 -7.73
C GLN A 139 21.05 -9.05 -6.72
N ARG A 140 20.77 -8.58 -5.49
CA ARG A 140 20.11 -9.38 -4.45
C ARG A 140 18.70 -9.80 -4.89
N ARG A 141 17.92 -8.85 -5.40
CA ARG A 141 16.55 -9.08 -5.84
C ARG A 141 16.46 -10.12 -6.96
N LEU A 142 17.23 -9.94 -8.04
CA LEU A 142 17.21 -10.83 -9.19
C LEU A 142 17.75 -12.21 -8.84
N SER A 143 18.79 -12.29 -7.98
CA SER A 143 19.32 -13.57 -7.50
C SER A 143 18.26 -14.35 -6.71
N ARG A 144 17.52 -13.68 -5.81
CA ARG A 144 16.40 -14.30 -5.08
C ARG A 144 15.30 -14.77 -6.03
N GLN A 145 14.92 -13.96 -7.01
CA GLN A 145 13.90 -14.34 -8.00
C GLN A 145 14.35 -15.53 -8.87
N ALA A 146 15.58 -15.52 -9.37
CA ALA A 146 16.14 -16.63 -10.14
C ALA A 146 16.19 -17.93 -9.32
N LEU A 147 16.53 -17.85 -8.03
CA LEU A 147 16.51 -19.00 -7.13
C LEU A 147 15.09 -19.53 -6.89
N GLN A 148 14.09 -18.64 -6.82
CA GLN A 148 12.68 -19.03 -6.73
C GLN A 148 12.22 -19.73 -8.01
N ASP A 149 12.61 -19.23 -9.19
CA ASP A 149 12.33 -19.87 -10.48
C ASP A 149 12.94 -21.28 -10.54
N LEU A 150 14.23 -21.42 -10.19
CA LEU A 150 14.90 -22.73 -10.16
C LEU A 150 14.21 -23.72 -9.22
N ARG A 151 13.76 -23.28 -8.04
CA ARG A 151 13.08 -24.13 -7.07
C ARG A 151 11.67 -24.54 -7.52
N SER A 152 11.00 -23.70 -8.31
CA SER A 152 9.61 -23.92 -8.72
C SER A 152 9.51 -24.64 -10.08
N MET A 153 10.34 -24.26 -11.05
CA MET A 153 10.26 -24.73 -12.44
C MET A 153 11.49 -25.52 -12.89
N GLY A 154 12.57 -25.53 -12.10
CA GLY A 154 13.84 -26.16 -12.47
C GLY A 154 14.68 -25.36 -13.47
N THR A 155 14.16 -24.21 -13.94
CA THR A 155 14.82 -23.30 -14.88
C THR A 155 14.62 -21.85 -14.43
N ILE A 156 15.46 -20.93 -14.92
CA ILE A 156 15.30 -19.49 -14.67
C ILE A 156 14.44 -18.91 -15.79
N SER A 157 13.49 -18.04 -15.44
CA SER A 157 12.67 -17.36 -16.44
C SER A 157 13.51 -16.48 -17.37
N ALA A 158 13.10 -16.38 -18.63
CA ALA A 158 13.80 -15.57 -19.63
C ALA A 158 13.95 -14.10 -19.20
N GLY A 159 12.93 -13.53 -18.54
CA GLY A 159 12.98 -12.16 -18.03
C GLY A 159 14.03 -11.95 -16.93
N ASN A 160 14.16 -12.90 -15.99
CA ASN A 160 15.20 -12.81 -14.97
C ASN A 160 16.60 -12.98 -15.58
N LEU A 161 16.78 -13.89 -16.55
CA LEU A 161 18.05 -14.05 -17.26
C LEU A 161 18.45 -12.78 -18.03
N GLU A 162 17.52 -12.16 -18.75
CA GLU A 162 17.76 -10.91 -19.48
C GLU A 162 18.14 -9.78 -18.52
N ALA A 163 17.39 -9.59 -17.43
CA ALA A 163 17.66 -8.56 -16.45
C ALA A 163 19.05 -8.72 -15.79
N ILE A 164 19.42 -9.96 -15.44
CA ILE A 164 20.76 -10.24 -14.91
C ILE A 164 21.83 -9.96 -15.97
N GLY A 165 21.58 -10.34 -17.23
CA GLY A 165 22.46 -10.04 -18.37
C GLY A 165 22.70 -8.55 -18.61
N GLN A 166 21.67 -7.71 -18.46
CA GLN A 166 21.79 -6.26 -18.55
C GLN A 166 22.66 -5.67 -17.43
N MET A 167 22.59 -6.24 -16.21
CA MET A 167 23.39 -5.76 -15.08
C MET A 167 24.89 -6.10 -15.18
N ILE A 168 25.21 -7.33 -15.60
CA ILE A 168 26.60 -7.81 -15.71
C ILE A 168 27.27 -7.39 -17.04
N GLY A 169 26.49 -6.84 -17.97
CA GLY A 169 26.87 -6.62 -19.37
C GLY A 169 26.82 -7.92 -20.17
N GLU A 170 26.42 -7.84 -21.45
CA GLU A 170 26.12 -8.95 -22.38
C GLU A 170 27.18 -10.09 -22.51
N LYS A 171 28.33 -10.04 -21.82
CA LYS A 171 29.46 -10.97 -21.97
C LYS A 171 29.69 -11.95 -20.82
N ALA A 172 28.97 -11.88 -19.70
CA ALA A 172 29.18 -12.85 -18.63
C ALA A 172 28.36 -14.13 -18.88
N HIS A 173 29.05 -15.26 -19.02
CA HIS A 173 28.43 -16.58 -19.08
C HIS A 173 27.76 -16.85 -17.72
N LEU A 174 26.43 -16.70 -17.66
CA LEU A 174 25.64 -17.00 -16.47
C LEU A 174 25.47 -18.52 -16.36
N ASP A 175 26.45 -19.19 -15.77
CA ASP A 175 26.28 -20.58 -15.34
C ASP A 175 25.61 -20.65 -13.96
N ILE A 176 25.06 -21.83 -13.65
CA ILE A 176 24.37 -22.08 -12.38
C ILE A 176 25.28 -21.83 -11.17
N GLU A 177 26.59 -22.02 -11.31
CA GLU A 177 27.55 -21.77 -10.24
C GLU A 177 27.78 -20.28 -10.01
N THR A 178 27.79 -19.45 -11.05
CA THR A 178 27.81 -17.98 -10.95
C THR A 178 26.56 -17.48 -10.23
N ILE A 179 25.40 -18.04 -10.56
CA ILE A 179 24.12 -17.67 -9.92
C ILE A 179 24.08 -18.13 -8.46
N LYS A 180 24.56 -19.34 -8.16
CA LYS A 180 24.73 -19.82 -6.78
C LYS A 180 25.75 -19.01 -6.00
N ALA A 181 26.84 -18.54 -6.62
CA ALA A 181 27.85 -17.71 -5.99
C ALA A 181 27.29 -16.32 -5.64
N LEU A 182 26.53 -15.70 -6.56
CA LEU A 182 25.80 -14.46 -6.31
C LEU A 182 24.77 -14.61 -5.18
N ALA A 183 24.10 -15.77 -5.09
CA ALA A 183 23.17 -16.08 -3.99
C ALA A 183 23.86 -16.36 -2.65
N LYS A 184 25.06 -16.98 -2.63
CA LYS A 184 25.82 -17.21 -1.38
C LYS A 184 26.36 -15.92 -0.76
N ILE A 185 26.63 -14.88 -1.56
CA ILE A 185 27.00 -13.55 -1.05
C ILE A 185 25.82 -12.88 -0.30
N SER A 186 24.58 -13.29 -0.57
CA SER A 186 23.40 -12.75 0.13
C SER A 186 23.09 -13.39 1.50
N GLU A 187 23.77 -14.48 1.87
CA GLU A 187 23.61 -15.18 3.16
C GLU A 187 24.65 -14.75 4.22
N GLN A 188 25.57 -13.84 3.88
CA GLN A 188 26.51 -13.17 4.80
C GLN A 188 26.07 -11.74 5.07
#